data_AF-A0A8B7Y7E6-F1
#
_entry.id   AF-A0A8B7Y7E6-F1
#
_cell.length_a   1.000
_cell.length_b   1.000
_cell.length_c   1.000
_cell.angle_alpha   90.00
_cell.angle_beta   90.00
_cell.angle_gamma   90.00
#
_symmetry.space_group_name_H-M   'P 1'
#
loop_
_entity.id
_entity.type
_entity.pdbx_description
1 polymer ?
#
loop_
_entity_poly.entity_id
_entity_poly.type
_entity_poly.pdbx_seq_one_letter_code
_entity_poly.pdbx_strand_id
1 'polypeptide(L)'
;MSLLCERDTNHNTETESVIAEWRNGDMQVFGPRTRRYLEVFEEFDRGNKKLDRKSLLQAFSHMKIFPTRSQIYSMLMCSSECLQRDGDDFITFGDFCVFTSDLEEHYDKFSALNHSSEIPNATDPRYRHNATHHPRSSSSMPKFKVFLGGSCNPTTWRKDIAIPLLKDYNLTYYNPQVENWSHELIAIEDEAKEVAELLLFVIDSSTRSVASLVEAAYLSGAGRPLVLVMKGLPTVVENETISDNELKDLRHSHAFLCDMVERQWCPIFEDVKISLHCAAKALHRGLHLSQLTLEDGAQPVKHPAFKVGDKLRHIREVFDEFDRDNRSRISLSNAFLAIRAVTGKDLAFPAYNQIVASCAETGDKTDLDFNEFCCLVTEYKHYQPPPSSKGAFSRLVSSIYRWLSTFKTSSIPRKVVEVQTDVFLGGTCLDTTWREEIAIPCLARHDLTFFNPKVSNWNMSNIAIEARAKDTSLYLLFVISATSRGIASMIEVAHYIGQGRKVVLCIQQMEHGVCVYGETLTERAIRDYNRARSYLADIAKRRGVPVYENIQETIDVLVEKLKMEHEGSVDD
;
A
#
# COMPACT_ATOMS: atom_id res chain seq x y z
N MET A 1 -22.59 61.59 25.28
CA MET A 1 -21.45 62.31 24.69
C MET A 1 -20.84 61.38 23.64
N SER A 2 -21.18 61.54 22.35
CA SER A 2 -20.39 62.33 21.37
C SER A 2 -19.13 61.52 20.96
N LEU A 3 -18.91 60.98 19.75
CA LEU A 3 -19.23 61.41 18.38
C LEU A 3 -19.29 60.25 17.36
N LEU A 4 -19.87 60.59 16.21
CA LEU A 4 -20.03 59.89 14.92
C LEU A 4 -18.73 59.71 14.09
N CYS A 5 -18.83 58.82 13.09
CA CYS A 5 -18.08 58.73 11.82
C CYS A 5 -16.61 58.25 11.94
N GLU A 6 -16.07 57.35 11.11
CA GLU A 6 -16.22 57.15 9.67
C GLU A 6 -16.25 55.67 9.26
N ARG A 7 -17.01 55.39 8.19
CA ARG A 7 -16.89 54.18 7.38
C ARG A 7 -15.70 54.38 6.45
N ASP A 8 -14.61 53.65 6.67
CA ASP A 8 -13.60 53.44 5.62
C ASP A 8 -13.86 52.11 4.93
N THR A 9 -14.60 52.21 3.82
CA THR A 9 -14.58 51.25 2.73
C THR A 9 -13.23 51.33 2.04
N ASN A 10 -12.29 50.47 2.43
CA ASN A 10 -11.13 50.15 1.60
C ASN A 10 -11.04 48.63 1.44
N HIS A 11 -11.90 48.10 0.58
CA HIS A 11 -11.60 46.86 -0.15
C HIS A 11 -10.51 47.17 -1.18
N ASN A 12 -9.26 47.21 -0.73
CA ASN A 12 -8.15 46.86 -1.61
C ASN A 12 -8.14 45.34 -1.70
N THR A 13 -8.92 44.79 -2.63
CA THR A 13 -8.59 43.49 -3.22
C THR A 13 -7.33 43.71 -4.06
N GLU A 14 -6.17 43.72 -3.40
CA GLU A 14 -4.93 43.42 -4.09
C GLU A 14 -5.11 42.01 -4.66
N THR A 15 -5.30 41.94 -5.98
CA THR A 15 -5.00 40.73 -6.73
C THR A 15 -3.55 40.39 -6.40
N GLU A 16 -3.34 39.48 -5.43
CA GLU A 16 -2.04 38.86 -5.20
C GLU A 16 -1.55 38.38 -6.56
N SER A 17 -0.53 39.05 -7.07
CA SER A 17 0.11 38.67 -8.33
C SER A 17 0.62 37.24 -8.15
N VAL A 18 0.31 36.35 -9.09
CA VAL A 18 0.87 34.98 -9.12
C VAL A 18 2.42 35.02 -9.09
N ILE A 19 3.01 36.17 -9.43
CA ILE A 19 4.45 36.47 -9.44
C ILE A 19 5.00 36.90 -8.07
N ALA A 20 4.18 37.38 -7.12
CA ALA A 20 4.67 38.20 -6.01
C ALA A 20 5.80 37.54 -5.18
N GLU A 21 5.93 36.21 -5.22
CA GLU A 21 7.10 35.52 -4.68
C GLU A 21 7.47 34.33 -5.57
N TRP A 22 8.13 34.62 -6.70
CA TRP A 22 8.43 33.63 -7.74
C TRP A 22 9.60 32.68 -7.43
N ARG A 23 10.20 32.76 -6.24
CA ARG A 23 11.26 31.88 -5.74
C ARG A 23 11.34 31.94 -4.22
N ASN A 24 11.69 30.82 -3.58
CA ASN A 24 12.31 30.82 -2.25
C ASN A 24 13.66 30.09 -2.39
N GLY A 25 14.77 30.85 -2.43
CA GLY A 25 16.09 30.30 -2.70
C GLY A 25 16.21 29.65 -4.09
N ASP A 26 16.73 28.42 -4.13
CA ASP A 26 16.96 27.65 -5.37
C ASP A 26 15.73 26.86 -5.86
N MET A 27 14.61 26.83 -5.11
CA MET A 27 13.42 26.04 -5.47
C MET A 27 12.28 26.93 -5.98
N GLN A 28 11.68 26.54 -7.10
CA GLN A 28 10.59 27.30 -7.73
C GLN A 28 9.22 26.95 -7.12
N VAL A 29 8.50 27.99 -6.69
CA VAL A 29 7.09 27.93 -6.28
C VAL A 29 6.27 28.84 -7.19
N PHE A 30 5.07 28.42 -7.55
CA PHE A 30 4.25 29.08 -8.57
C PHE A 30 2.95 29.67 -8.02
N GLY A 31 2.65 29.48 -6.74
CA GLY A 31 1.49 30.05 -6.08
C GLY A 31 1.29 29.53 -4.64
N PRO A 32 0.16 29.86 -4.00
CA PRO A 32 -0.09 29.57 -2.59
C PRO A 32 -0.02 28.08 -2.24
N ARG A 33 -0.43 27.19 -3.15
CA ARG A 33 -0.45 25.75 -2.86
C ARG A 33 0.95 25.18 -2.82
N THR A 34 1.75 25.45 -3.86
CA THR A 34 3.16 25.04 -3.91
C THR A 34 3.97 25.70 -2.80
N ARG A 35 3.67 26.93 -2.40
CA ARG A 35 4.28 27.57 -1.23
C ARG A 35 4.00 26.84 0.08
N ARG A 36 2.74 26.48 0.35
CA ARG A 36 2.40 25.67 1.54
C ARG A 36 3.13 24.33 1.53
N TYR A 37 3.24 23.68 0.38
CA TYR A 37 4.00 22.43 0.27
C TYR A 37 5.49 22.65 0.51
N LEU A 38 6.03 23.78 0.07
CA LEU A 38 7.44 24.11 0.27
C LEU A 38 7.78 24.27 1.76
N GLU A 39 6.95 25.01 2.50
CA GLU A 39 7.14 25.21 3.95
C GLU A 39 7.25 23.87 4.69
N VAL A 40 6.34 22.94 4.37
CA VAL A 40 6.39 21.59 4.95
C VAL A 40 7.61 20.81 4.45
N PHE A 41 7.94 20.89 3.15
CA PHE A 41 9.08 20.17 2.59
C PHE A 41 10.40 20.60 3.25
N GLU A 42 10.64 21.90 3.39
CA GLU A 42 11.84 22.48 4.01
C GLU A 42 11.93 22.18 5.52
N GLU A 43 10.80 21.98 6.21
CA GLU A 43 10.80 21.53 7.61
C GLU A 43 11.43 20.14 7.76
N PHE A 44 11.27 19.26 6.77
CA PHE A 44 11.66 17.85 6.87
C PHE A 44 12.84 17.41 5.97
N ASP A 45 13.30 18.26 5.04
CA ASP A 45 14.40 17.95 4.11
C ASP A 45 15.80 18.01 4.77
N ARG A 46 15.89 18.63 5.95
CA ARG A 46 17.13 18.85 6.71
C ARG A 46 18.21 19.56 5.89
N GLY A 47 17.82 20.44 4.98
CA GLY A 47 18.70 21.18 4.07
C GLY A 47 19.25 20.39 2.88
N ASN A 48 18.84 19.14 2.70
CA ASN A 48 19.32 18.29 1.60
C ASN A 48 18.48 18.41 0.32
N LYS A 49 17.40 19.19 0.33
CA LYS A 49 16.44 19.34 -0.78
C LYS A 49 15.82 18.02 -1.25
N LYS A 50 15.71 17.06 -0.33
CA LYS A 50 15.28 15.68 -0.57
C LYS A 50 14.56 15.15 0.67
N LEU A 51 13.48 14.40 0.46
CA LEU A 51 12.82 13.66 1.53
C LEU A 51 13.08 12.16 1.35
N ASP A 52 13.82 11.58 2.29
CA ASP A 52 13.91 10.13 2.43
C ASP A 52 12.58 9.54 2.92
N ARG A 53 12.48 8.21 2.95
CA ARG A 53 11.29 7.49 3.43
C ARG A 53 10.76 7.99 4.78
N LYS A 54 11.64 8.26 5.74
CA LYS A 54 11.26 8.65 7.10
C LYS A 54 10.79 10.09 7.15
N SER A 55 11.54 11.00 6.54
CA SER A 55 11.18 12.42 6.43
C SER A 55 9.87 12.60 5.64
N LEU A 56 9.64 11.81 4.58
CA LEU A 56 8.39 11.84 3.81
C LEU A 56 7.18 11.43 4.66
N LEU A 57 7.30 10.37 5.46
CA LEU A 57 6.24 9.95 6.38
C LEU A 57 5.93 11.02 7.44
N GLN A 58 6.97 11.69 7.96
CA GLN A 58 6.82 12.78 8.92
C GLN A 58 6.13 14.00 8.30
N ALA A 59 6.54 14.41 7.10
CA ALA A 59 5.91 15.49 6.34
C ALA A 59 4.42 15.21 6.08
N PHE A 60 4.07 14.01 5.61
CA PHE A 60 2.66 13.64 5.42
C PHE A 60 1.87 13.62 6.74
N SER A 61 2.47 13.13 7.83
CA SER A 61 1.82 13.13 9.14
C SER A 61 1.56 14.55 9.65
N HIS A 62 2.49 15.50 9.43
CA HIS A 62 2.28 16.93 9.71
C HIS A 62 1.07 17.47 8.93
N MET A 63 0.91 17.04 7.68
CA MET A 63 -0.20 17.41 6.81
C MET A 63 -1.50 16.61 7.03
N LYS A 64 -1.52 15.70 8.02
CA LYS A 64 -2.64 14.77 8.28
C LYS A 64 -2.98 13.85 7.10
N ILE A 65 -1.98 13.50 6.31
CA ILE A 65 -2.05 12.52 5.23
C ILE A 65 -1.41 11.23 5.75
N PHE A 66 -2.11 10.10 5.64
CA PHE A 66 -1.77 8.87 6.34
C PHE A 66 -1.68 7.67 5.39
N PRO A 67 -0.74 7.69 4.41
CA PRO A 67 -0.59 6.60 3.46
C PRO A 67 0.01 5.35 4.12
N THR A 68 -0.19 4.21 3.48
CA THR A 68 0.43 2.92 3.84
C THR A 68 1.94 2.93 3.58
N ARG A 69 2.66 2.00 4.21
CA ARG A 69 4.09 1.80 3.95
C ARG A 69 4.36 1.41 2.49
N SER A 70 3.47 0.66 1.86
CA SER A 70 3.59 0.27 0.45
C SER A 70 3.31 1.43 -0.50
N GLN A 71 2.38 2.33 -0.18
CA GLN A 71 2.19 3.59 -0.91
C GLN A 71 3.43 4.48 -0.83
N ILE A 72 4.01 4.68 0.36
CA ILE A 72 5.27 5.43 0.51
C ILE A 72 6.38 4.85 -0.36
N TYR A 73 6.57 3.52 -0.31
CA TYR A 73 7.57 2.86 -1.15
C TYR A 73 7.29 3.05 -2.65
N SER A 74 6.02 2.94 -3.04
CA SER A 74 5.61 3.16 -4.43
C SER A 74 5.88 4.58 -4.91
N MET A 75 5.77 5.59 -4.03
CA MET A 75 6.13 6.98 -4.35
C MET A 75 7.63 7.13 -4.59
N LEU A 76 8.46 6.55 -3.71
CA LEU A 76 9.92 6.60 -3.82
C LEU A 76 10.41 5.93 -5.11
N MET A 77 9.89 4.73 -5.40
CA MET A 77 10.21 4.02 -6.65
C MET A 77 9.71 4.76 -7.89
N CYS A 78 8.47 5.27 -7.87
CA CYS A 78 7.93 6.03 -8.99
C CYS A 78 8.75 7.29 -9.28
N SER A 79 9.21 7.99 -8.24
CA SER A 79 10.11 9.15 -8.38
C SER A 79 11.46 8.73 -8.96
N SER A 80 12.04 7.64 -8.48
CA SER A 80 13.30 7.09 -9.00
C SER A 80 13.20 6.72 -10.49
N GLU A 81 12.13 6.01 -10.88
CA GLU A 81 11.78 5.66 -12.27
C GLU A 81 11.62 6.91 -13.14
N CYS A 82 10.83 7.89 -12.70
CA CYS A 82 10.54 9.11 -13.47
C CYS A 82 11.80 9.99 -13.65
N LEU A 83 12.77 9.89 -12.76
CA LEU A 83 14.02 10.64 -12.83
C LEU A 83 15.19 9.79 -13.36
N GLN A 84 14.93 8.54 -13.77
CA GLN A 84 15.93 7.58 -14.24
C GLN A 84 17.12 7.42 -13.26
N ARG A 85 16.81 7.42 -11.96
CA ARG A 85 17.80 7.24 -10.90
C ARG A 85 17.91 5.75 -10.57
N ASP A 86 19.12 5.31 -10.21
CA ASP A 86 19.36 3.92 -9.81
C ASP A 86 19.52 3.84 -8.29
N GLY A 87 18.58 3.20 -7.61
CA GLY A 87 18.69 2.87 -6.19
C GLY A 87 18.47 4.00 -5.17
N ASP A 88 18.06 5.20 -5.59
CA ASP A 88 17.78 6.32 -4.67
C ASP A 88 16.45 6.16 -3.91
N ASP A 89 16.49 6.24 -2.58
CA ASP A 89 15.31 6.16 -1.69
C ASP A 89 14.87 7.55 -1.19
N PHE A 90 14.69 8.50 -2.11
CA PHE A 90 14.19 9.85 -1.79
C PHE A 90 13.32 10.44 -2.91
N ILE A 91 12.47 11.40 -2.56
CA ILE A 91 11.72 12.22 -3.53
C ILE A 91 12.21 13.68 -3.55
N THR A 92 12.00 14.37 -4.66
CA THR A 92 12.27 15.82 -4.79
C THR A 92 11.03 16.66 -4.40
N PHE A 93 11.19 17.98 -4.37
CA PHE A 93 10.09 18.89 -4.04
C PHE A 93 8.92 18.83 -5.05
N GLY A 94 9.21 18.71 -6.35
CA GLY A 94 8.22 18.57 -7.41
C GLY A 94 7.44 17.26 -7.29
N ASP A 95 8.12 16.16 -6.99
CA ASP A 95 7.46 14.88 -6.69
C ASP A 95 6.53 15.02 -5.47
N PHE A 96 7.03 15.66 -4.40
CA PHE A 96 6.25 15.93 -3.19
C PHE A 96 5.00 16.75 -3.52
N CYS A 97 5.09 17.79 -4.35
CA CYS A 97 3.95 18.58 -4.79
C CYS A 97 2.88 17.72 -5.48
N VAL A 98 3.30 16.87 -6.42
CA VAL A 98 2.38 15.99 -7.17
C VAL A 98 1.72 14.98 -6.25
N PHE A 99 2.49 14.27 -5.41
CA PHE A 99 1.97 13.25 -4.50
C PHE A 99 1.03 13.85 -3.45
N THR A 100 1.45 14.93 -2.79
CA THR A 100 0.66 15.61 -1.78
C THR A 100 -0.65 16.12 -2.38
N SER A 101 -0.61 16.76 -3.56
CA SER A 101 -1.82 17.24 -4.21
C SER A 101 -2.78 16.11 -4.61
N ASP A 102 -2.26 14.97 -5.04
CA ASP A 102 -3.08 13.83 -5.44
C ASP A 102 -3.74 13.13 -4.25
N LEU A 103 -3.01 13.00 -3.15
CA LEU A 103 -3.54 12.44 -1.90
C LEU A 103 -4.58 13.36 -1.28
N GLU A 104 -4.31 14.66 -1.16
CA GLU A 104 -5.28 15.63 -0.61
C GLU A 104 -6.60 15.60 -1.39
N GLU A 105 -6.54 15.62 -2.72
CA GLU A 105 -7.74 15.54 -3.56
C GLU A 105 -8.52 14.24 -3.36
N HIS A 106 -7.82 13.11 -3.17
CA HIS A 106 -8.46 11.84 -2.86
C HIS A 106 -9.14 11.86 -1.48
N TYR A 107 -8.44 12.38 -0.46
CA TYR A 107 -8.93 12.45 0.92
C TYR A 107 -10.13 13.40 1.03
N ASP A 108 -10.06 14.57 0.38
CA ASP A 108 -11.15 15.56 0.35
C ASP A 108 -12.38 15.00 -0.35
N LYS A 109 -12.21 14.35 -1.51
CA LYS A 109 -13.30 13.74 -2.27
C LYS A 109 -14.01 12.66 -1.45
N PHE A 110 -13.25 11.83 -0.73
CA PHE A 110 -13.85 10.80 0.12
C PHE A 110 -14.55 11.39 1.34
N SER A 111 -14.00 12.44 1.95
CA SER A 111 -14.62 13.14 3.07
C SER A 111 -15.95 13.79 2.68
N ALA A 112 -16.01 14.41 1.49
CA ALA A 112 -17.24 15.01 0.96
C ALA A 112 -18.33 13.97 0.61
N LEU A 113 -17.93 12.77 0.18
CA LEU A 113 -18.87 11.68 -0.11
C LEU A 113 -19.42 11.00 1.15
N ASN A 114 -18.67 11.04 2.27
CA ASN A 114 -18.98 10.29 3.49
C ASN A 114 -19.33 11.19 4.69
N HIS A 115 -20.18 12.19 4.49
CA HIS A 115 -20.70 13.10 5.54
C HIS A 115 -21.45 12.42 6.73
N SER A 116 -21.35 11.09 6.90
CA SER A 116 -21.87 10.38 8.08
C SER A 116 -20.97 9.28 8.68
N SER A 117 -19.79 8.99 8.13
CA SER A 117 -18.80 8.13 8.79
C SER A 117 -17.44 8.16 8.08
N GLU A 118 -16.39 8.65 8.75
CA GLU A 118 -14.97 8.58 8.28
C GLU A 118 -14.40 7.15 8.19
N ILE A 119 -15.24 6.16 8.46
CA ILE A 119 -14.96 4.74 8.36
C ILE A 119 -15.92 4.24 7.28
N PRO A 120 -15.49 3.39 6.32
CA PRO A 120 -16.43 2.57 5.59
C PRO A 120 -17.34 1.94 6.65
N ASN A 121 -18.61 2.32 6.63
CA ASN A 121 -19.61 1.75 7.49
C ASN A 121 -19.37 0.23 7.48
N ALA A 122 -19.29 -0.44 8.62
CA ALA A 122 -19.15 -1.90 8.69
C ALA A 122 -20.28 -2.67 7.94
N THR A 123 -21.17 -1.91 7.29
CA THR A 123 -22.29 -2.30 6.44
C THR A 123 -22.06 -2.09 4.92
N ASP A 124 -20.93 -1.57 4.42
CA ASP A 124 -20.65 -1.49 2.96
C ASP A 124 -20.40 -2.92 2.40
N PRO A 125 -21.24 -3.40 1.46
CA PRO A 125 -21.17 -4.76 0.91
C PRO A 125 -19.84 -5.12 0.25
N ARG A 126 -19.03 -4.13 -0.17
CA ARG A 126 -17.70 -4.38 -0.76
C ARG A 126 -16.63 -4.76 0.28
N TYR A 127 -16.91 -4.48 1.55
CA TYR A 127 -16.08 -4.86 2.70
C TYR A 127 -16.72 -5.99 3.52
N ARG A 128 -17.94 -6.42 3.14
CA ARG A 128 -18.41 -7.80 3.38
C ARG A 128 -17.60 -8.72 2.47
N HIS A 129 -16.36 -8.98 2.86
CA HIS A 129 -15.86 -10.32 2.60
C HIS A 129 -16.80 -11.26 3.34
N ASN A 130 -17.29 -12.29 2.64
CA ASN A 130 -18.01 -13.39 3.25
C ASN A 130 -17.05 -14.04 4.25
N ALA A 131 -16.88 -13.43 5.43
CA ALA A 131 -16.49 -14.15 6.61
C ALA A 131 -17.54 -15.24 6.67
N THR A 132 -17.14 -16.44 6.26
CA THR A 132 -17.92 -17.65 6.47
C THR A 132 -18.07 -17.71 7.98
N HIS A 133 -19.14 -17.10 8.48
CA HIS A 133 -19.63 -17.23 9.82
C HIS A 133 -20.07 -18.68 9.87
N HIS A 134 -19.13 -19.57 10.15
CA HIS A 134 -19.52 -20.85 10.67
C HIS A 134 -20.39 -20.59 11.89
N PRO A 135 -21.50 -21.31 12.03
CA PRO A 135 -22.34 -21.19 13.20
C PRO A 135 -21.42 -21.34 14.40
N ARG A 136 -21.45 -20.34 15.29
CA ARG A 136 -20.70 -20.34 16.55
C ARG A 136 -20.95 -21.69 17.20
N SER A 137 -19.99 -22.61 17.09
CA SER A 137 -19.93 -23.75 17.99
C SER A 137 -20.01 -23.16 19.38
N SER A 138 -20.82 -23.76 20.26
CA SER A 138 -20.87 -23.37 21.67
C SER A 138 -19.50 -23.70 22.28
N SER A 139 -18.52 -22.82 22.05
CA SER A 139 -17.17 -22.91 22.57
C SER A 139 -17.28 -23.06 24.08
N SER A 140 -16.67 -24.12 24.61
CA SER A 140 -16.60 -24.34 26.05
C SER A 140 -15.58 -23.43 26.72
N MET A 141 -14.73 -22.78 25.91
CA MET A 141 -13.69 -21.88 26.40
C MET A 141 -14.28 -20.59 27.02
N PRO A 142 -13.80 -20.17 28.21
CA PRO A 142 -14.14 -18.88 28.79
C PRO A 142 -13.77 -17.73 27.86
N LYS A 143 -14.62 -16.71 27.78
CA LYS A 143 -14.31 -15.49 27.02
C LYS A 143 -13.22 -14.69 27.70
N PHE A 144 -12.30 -14.14 26.92
CA PHE A 144 -11.28 -13.21 27.39
C PHE A 144 -11.11 -12.06 26.40
N LYS A 145 -10.54 -10.94 26.88
CA LYS A 145 -10.40 -9.73 26.08
C LYS A 145 -9.30 -9.83 25.04
N VAL A 146 -8.13 -10.37 25.42
CA VAL A 146 -6.91 -10.32 24.58
C VAL A 146 -6.29 -11.70 24.38
N PHE A 147 -6.08 -12.12 23.13
CA PHE A 147 -5.21 -13.26 22.79
C PHE A 147 -3.77 -12.79 22.58
N LEU A 148 -2.78 -13.49 23.15
CA LEU A 148 -1.35 -13.13 23.04
C LEU A 148 -0.61 -14.01 22.01
N GLY A 149 -0.82 -13.72 20.72
CA GLY A 149 -0.16 -14.39 19.61
C GLY A 149 1.21 -13.81 19.26
N GLY A 150 1.91 -14.44 18.32
CA GLY A 150 3.22 -14.01 17.85
C GLY A 150 4.38 -14.83 18.43
N SER A 151 5.59 -14.33 18.20
CA SER A 151 6.87 -14.98 18.53
C SER A 151 6.90 -15.53 19.95
N CYS A 152 7.30 -16.78 20.09
CA CYS A 152 7.36 -17.49 21.37
C CYS A 152 8.80 -17.45 21.92
N ASN A 153 9.45 -18.60 22.06
CA ASN A 153 10.81 -18.67 22.60
C ASN A 153 11.84 -18.14 21.57
N PRO A 154 12.87 -17.40 21.99
CA PRO A 154 13.28 -17.10 23.38
C PRO A 154 12.67 -15.81 23.95
N THR A 155 11.66 -15.22 23.31
CA THR A 155 11.14 -13.90 23.68
C THR A 155 10.37 -13.92 25.00
N THR A 156 10.43 -12.80 25.74
CA THR A 156 9.80 -12.68 27.07
C THR A 156 8.74 -11.58 27.14
N TRP A 157 8.39 -10.95 26.02
CA TRP A 157 7.47 -9.81 25.97
C TRP A 157 6.11 -10.11 26.62
N ARG A 158 5.64 -11.37 26.57
CA ARG A 158 4.42 -11.79 27.27
C ARG A 158 4.55 -11.63 28.77
N LYS A 159 5.60 -12.23 29.35
CA LYS A 159 5.86 -12.27 30.79
C LYS A 159 6.23 -10.89 31.33
N ASP A 160 7.13 -10.19 30.63
CA ASP A 160 7.79 -9.00 31.16
C ASP A 160 6.99 -7.72 30.90
N ILE A 161 6.13 -7.72 29.88
CA ILE A 161 5.42 -6.51 29.42
C ILE A 161 3.90 -6.74 29.35
N ALA A 162 3.45 -7.69 28.51
CA ALA A 162 2.04 -7.78 28.16
C ALA A 162 1.14 -8.20 29.33
N ILE A 163 1.51 -9.28 30.02
CA ILE A 163 0.73 -9.79 31.15
C ILE A 163 0.64 -8.77 32.30
N PRO A 164 1.74 -8.14 32.75
CA PRO A 164 1.67 -7.07 33.76
C PRO A 164 0.73 -5.94 33.34
N LEU A 165 0.90 -5.38 32.14
CA LEU A 165 0.07 -4.25 31.68
C LEU A 165 -1.41 -4.62 31.52
N LEU A 166 -1.73 -5.82 31.02
CA LEU A 166 -3.11 -6.26 30.90
C LEU A 166 -3.78 -6.42 32.27
N LYS A 167 -3.04 -6.87 33.28
CA LYS A 167 -3.52 -6.90 34.67
C LYS A 167 -3.76 -5.50 35.21
N ASP A 168 -2.83 -4.57 34.96
CA ASP A 168 -2.99 -3.17 35.37
C ASP A 168 -4.22 -2.51 34.72
N TYR A 169 -4.55 -2.89 33.48
CA TYR A 169 -5.76 -2.47 32.77
C TYR A 169 -7.02 -3.25 33.13
N ASN A 170 -6.93 -4.26 34.01
CA ASN A 170 -8.05 -5.16 34.34
C ASN A 170 -8.65 -5.87 33.11
N LEU A 171 -7.78 -6.29 32.17
CA LEU A 171 -8.15 -7.02 30.96
C LEU A 171 -7.77 -8.51 31.10
N THR A 172 -8.74 -9.39 30.82
CA THR A 172 -8.50 -10.83 30.77
C THR A 172 -7.76 -11.22 29.49
N TYR A 173 -6.91 -12.24 29.57
CA TYR A 173 -6.08 -12.64 28.45
C TYR A 173 -5.88 -14.15 28.36
N TYR A 174 -5.52 -14.61 27.16
CA TYR A 174 -5.06 -15.97 26.92
C TYR A 174 -3.60 -15.96 26.44
N ASN A 175 -2.76 -16.75 27.12
CA ASN A 175 -1.36 -16.93 26.75
C ASN A 175 -1.17 -18.33 26.13
N PRO A 176 -0.94 -18.43 24.80
CA PRO A 176 -0.73 -19.71 24.13
C PRO A 176 0.66 -20.32 24.38
N GLN A 177 1.60 -19.58 24.99
CA GLN A 177 2.97 -20.05 25.16
C GLN A 177 3.05 -21.19 26.19
N VAL A 178 3.35 -22.38 25.69
CA VAL A 178 3.62 -23.59 26.47
C VAL A 178 5.08 -24.01 26.37
N GLU A 179 5.55 -24.85 27.30
CA GLU A 179 6.92 -25.40 27.26
C GLU A 179 7.11 -26.41 26.12
N ASN A 180 6.15 -27.31 25.92
CA ASN A 180 6.19 -28.35 24.89
C ASN A 180 5.00 -28.18 23.95
N TRP A 181 5.29 -27.82 22.69
CA TRP A 181 4.26 -27.67 21.67
C TRP A 181 3.86 -29.04 21.08
N SER A 182 2.57 -29.24 20.83
CA SER A 182 2.03 -30.40 20.11
C SER A 182 0.96 -29.95 19.10
N HIS A 183 0.68 -30.79 18.10
CA HIS A 183 -0.30 -30.48 17.06
C HIS A 183 -1.73 -30.30 17.59
N GLU A 184 -2.06 -30.91 18.74
CA GLU A 184 -3.36 -30.79 19.40
C GLU A 184 -3.62 -29.37 19.93
N LEU A 185 -2.55 -28.63 20.26
CA LEU A 185 -2.66 -27.25 20.74
C LEU A 185 -3.16 -26.29 19.67
N ILE A 186 -2.99 -26.62 18.38
CA ILE A 186 -3.47 -25.77 17.27
C ILE A 186 -4.98 -25.53 17.39
N ALA A 187 -5.75 -26.59 17.68
CA ALA A 187 -7.21 -26.49 17.80
C ALA A 187 -7.65 -25.66 19.01
N ILE A 188 -6.93 -25.79 20.14
CA ILE A 188 -7.20 -25.03 21.37
C ILE A 188 -6.86 -23.56 21.16
N GLU A 189 -5.70 -23.26 20.57
CA GLU A 189 -5.30 -21.90 20.22
C GLU A 189 -6.28 -21.27 19.22
N ASP A 190 -6.86 -22.05 18.31
CA ASP A 190 -7.87 -21.59 17.39
C ASP A 190 -9.19 -21.21 18.07
N GLU A 191 -9.72 -22.06 18.96
CA GLU A 191 -10.89 -21.72 19.78
C GLU A 191 -10.62 -20.46 20.61
N ALA A 192 -9.42 -20.33 21.17
CA ALA A 192 -8.97 -19.15 21.89
C ALA A 192 -8.97 -17.89 21.01
N LYS A 193 -8.40 -17.94 19.80
CA LYS A 193 -8.43 -16.83 18.84
C LYS A 193 -9.88 -16.47 18.45
N GLU A 194 -10.75 -17.46 18.31
CA GLU A 194 -12.15 -17.24 17.96
C GLU A 194 -12.95 -16.52 19.05
N VAL A 195 -12.74 -16.84 20.33
CA VAL A 195 -13.47 -16.20 21.45
C VAL A 195 -12.88 -14.84 21.88
N ALA A 196 -11.64 -14.54 21.52
CA ALA A 196 -10.98 -13.28 21.88
C ALA A 196 -11.65 -12.07 21.22
N GLU A 197 -11.84 -10.98 21.98
CA GLU A 197 -12.32 -9.70 21.45
C GLU A 197 -11.25 -8.98 20.62
N LEU A 198 -9.97 -9.12 21.00
CA LEU A 198 -8.82 -8.54 20.32
C LEU A 198 -7.64 -9.51 20.31
N LEU A 199 -6.88 -9.51 19.22
CA LEU A 199 -5.72 -10.35 19.00
C LEU A 199 -4.47 -9.47 18.99
N LEU A 200 -3.54 -9.68 19.93
CA LEU A 200 -2.22 -9.05 19.90
C LEU A 200 -1.21 -10.03 19.30
N PHE A 201 -0.54 -9.63 18.22
CA PHE A 201 0.53 -10.42 17.60
C PHE A 201 1.84 -9.64 17.63
N VAL A 202 2.86 -10.20 18.29
CA VAL A 202 4.21 -9.61 18.33
C VAL A 202 5.19 -10.44 17.49
N ILE A 203 5.64 -9.86 16.39
CA ILE A 203 6.69 -10.41 15.52
C ILE A 203 8.03 -9.84 15.97
N ASP A 204 8.83 -10.67 16.62
CA ASP A 204 10.09 -10.32 17.27
C ASP A 204 11.28 -10.71 16.37
N SER A 205 12.37 -9.97 16.47
CA SER A 205 13.59 -10.18 15.70
C SER A 205 14.49 -11.31 16.26
N SER A 206 14.05 -12.04 17.29
CA SER A 206 14.77 -13.19 17.84
C SER A 206 14.42 -14.53 17.17
N THR A 207 13.42 -14.56 16.29
CA THR A 207 12.98 -15.77 15.59
C THR A 207 12.60 -15.48 14.13
N ARG A 208 12.54 -16.53 13.29
CA ARG A 208 12.01 -16.41 11.92
C ARG A 208 10.51 -16.05 11.90
N SER A 209 9.78 -16.36 12.98
CA SER A 209 8.36 -16.03 13.19
C SER A 209 7.38 -16.49 12.10
N VAL A 210 7.76 -17.43 11.23
CA VAL A 210 7.00 -17.69 9.99
C VAL A 210 5.57 -18.17 10.24
N ALA A 211 5.34 -19.07 11.20
CA ALA A 211 3.99 -19.50 11.56
C ALA A 211 3.13 -18.34 12.08
N SER A 212 3.70 -17.49 12.94
CA SER A 212 3.04 -16.28 13.44
C SER A 212 2.68 -15.28 12.34
N LEU A 213 3.53 -15.15 11.32
CA LEU A 213 3.25 -14.31 10.15
C LEU A 213 2.03 -14.83 9.36
N VAL A 214 1.98 -16.16 9.12
CA VAL A 214 0.85 -16.84 8.45
C VAL A 214 -0.45 -16.63 9.22
N GLU A 215 -0.42 -16.85 10.54
CA GLU A 215 -1.60 -16.67 11.39
C GLU A 215 -2.08 -15.22 11.41
N ALA A 216 -1.18 -14.25 11.60
CA ALA A 216 -1.52 -12.83 11.59
C ALA A 216 -2.14 -12.41 10.24
N ALA A 217 -1.62 -12.93 9.13
CA ALA A 217 -2.14 -12.65 7.80
C ALA A 217 -3.56 -13.17 7.61
N TYR A 218 -3.83 -14.41 8.04
CA TYR A 218 -5.17 -14.98 8.03
C TYR A 218 -6.15 -14.20 8.91
N LEU A 219 -5.75 -13.85 10.14
CA LEU A 219 -6.60 -13.11 11.07
C LEU A 219 -6.93 -11.70 10.53
N SER A 220 -5.95 -11.06 9.88
CA SER A 220 -6.17 -9.81 9.15
C SER A 220 -7.16 -9.99 8.01
N GLY A 221 -7.00 -11.03 7.17
CA GLY A 221 -7.90 -11.30 6.06
C GLY A 221 -9.33 -11.64 6.51
N ALA A 222 -9.46 -12.31 7.66
CA ALA A 222 -10.73 -12.62 8.30
C ALA A 222 -11.40 -11.41 8.99
N GLY A 223 -10.81 -10.22 8.90
CA GLY A 223 -11.35 -8.99 9.49
C GLY A 223 -11.38 -9.02 11.02
N ARG A 224 -10.54 -9.82 11.66
CA ARG A 224 -10.49 -9.89 13.13
C ARG A 224 -9.78 -8.64 13.69
N PRO A 225 -10.17 -8.13 14.88
CA PRO A 225 -9.46 -7.02 15.52
C PRO A 225 -8.03 -7.42 15.89
N LEU A 226 -7.07 -7.07 15.04
CA LEU A 226 -5.67 -7.45 15.14
C LEU A 226 -4.79 -6.24 15.45
N VAL A 227 -4.08 -6.29 16.57
CA VAL A 227 -2.97 -5.39 16.91
C VAL A 227 -1.68 -6.09 16.55
N LEU A 228 -0.98 -5.59 15.54
CA LEU A 228 0.29 -6.15 15.07
C LEU A 228 1.47 -5.29 15.56
N VAL A 229 2.45 -5.93 16.18
CA VAL A 229 3.73 -5.33 16.58
C VAL A 229 4.86 -5.96 15.77
N MET A 230 5.65 -5.15 15.07
CA MET A 230 6.80 -5.57 14.26
C MET A 230 8.08 -4.99 14.85
N LYS A 231 8.95 -5.82 15.45
CA LYS A 231 10.21 -5.35 16.10
C LYS A 231 11.45 -5.38 15.21
N GLY A 232 11.31 -5.79 13.95
CA GLY A 232 12.41 -5.86 12.99
C GLY A 232 12.69 -7.28 12.48
N LEU A 233 13.78 -7.42 11.75
CA LEU A 233 14.20 -8.69 11.13
C LEU A 233 15.27 -9.38 11.99
N PRO A 234 15.26 -10.72 12.06
CA PRO A 234 16.32 -11.46 12.74
C PRO A 234 17.63 -11.43 11.95
N THR A 235 18.74 -11.31 12.66
CA THR A 235 20.09 -11.55 12.12
C THR A 235 20.66 -12.90 12.56
N VAL A 236 20.23 -13.38 13.73
CA VAL A 236 20.58 -14.68 14.31
C VAL A 236 19.34 -15.30 14.95
N VAL A 237 19.13 -16.60 14.75
CA VAL A 237 18.04 -17.36 15.38
C VAL A 237 18.63 -18.58 16.08
N GLU A 238 18.66 -18.55 17.42
CA GLU A 238 19.26 -19.60 18.27
C GLU A 238 20.58 -20.16 17.71
N ASN A 239 21.55 -19.25 17.52
CA ASN A 239 22.90 -19.47 17.00
C ASN A 239 23.02 -19.75 15.49
N GLU A 240 21.93 -19.73 14.73
CA GLU A 240 21.98 -19.75 13.27
C GLU A 240 22.03 -18.33 12.71
N THR A 241 23.10 -17.98 12.01
CA THR A 241 23.16 -16.72 11.25
C THR A 241 22.23 -16.80 10.05
N ILE A 242 21.38 -15.79 9.90
CA ILE A 242 20.46 -15.66 8.76
C ILE A 242 21.26 -15.21 7.53
N SER A 243 21.14 -15.93 6.42
CA SER A 243 21.79 -15.56 5.15
C SER A 243 21.17 -14.31 4.54
N ASP A 244 21.89 -13.65 3.62
CA ASP A 244 21.34 -12.47 2.92
C ASP A 244 20.09 -12.82 2.11
N ASN A 245 20.02 -14.01 1.52
CA ASN A 245 18.86 -14.47 0.77
C ASN A 245 17.68 -14.75 1.69
N GLU A 246 17.91 -15.41 2.82
CA GLU A 246 16.87 -15.62 3.82
C GLU A 246 16.36 -14.30 4.40
N LEU A 247 17.26 -13.35 4.67
CA LEU A 247 16.90 -12.03 5.18
C LEU A 247 16.04 -11.26 4.17
N LYS A 248 16.31 -11.40 2.85
CA LYS A 248 15.45 -10.86 1.79
C LYS A 248 14.07 -11.51 1.81
N ASP A 249 13.98 -12.84 1.89
CA ASP A 249 12.70 -13.56 1.98
C ASP A 249 11.87 -13.09 3.19
N LEU A 250 12.50 -12.96 4.36
CA LEU A 250 11.85 -12.46 5.59
C LEU A 250 11.42 -11.00 5.45
N ARG A 251 12.25 -10.14 4.86
CA ARG A 251 11.92 -8.72 4.60
C ARG A 251 10.71 -8.58 3.69
N HIS A 252 10.68 -9.35 2.60
CA HIS A 252 9.53 -9.37 1.67
C HIS A 252 8.27 -9.83 2.39
N SER A 253 8.38 -10.88 3.20
CA SER A 253 7.27 -11.45 3.96
C SER A 253 6.71 -10.47 4.99
N HIS A 254 7.57 -9.76 5.71
CA HIS A 254 7.16 -8.68 6.61
C HIS A 254 6.45 -7.54 5.84
N ALA A 255 6.95 -7.17 4.66
CA ALA A 255 6.32 -6.13 3.84
C ALA A 255 4.90 -6.52 3.39
N PHE A 256 4.70 -7.78 2.96
CA PHE A 256 3.37 -8.30 2.61
C PHE A 256 2.41 -8.29 3.80
N LEU A 257 2.83 -8.80 4.96
CA LEU A 257 1.98 -8.80 6.16
C LEU A 257 1.60 -7.36 6.56
N CYS A 258 2.57 -6.44 6.54
CA CYS A 258 2.30 -5.05 6.86
C CYS A 258 1.28 -4.43 5.90
N ASP A 259 1.46 -4.59 4.58
CA ASP A 259 0.52 -4.08 3.57
C ASP A 259 -0.89 -4.67 3.77
N MET A 260 -1.01 -5.97 4.06
CA MET A 260 -2.30 -6.62 4.32
C MET A 260 -3.01 -6.06 5.55
N VAL A 261 -2.30 -5.84 6.65
CA VAL A 261 -2.87 -5.27 7.88
C VAL A 261 -3.26 -3.80 7.68
N GLU A 262 -2.42 -3.02 7.01
CA GLU A 262 -2.70 -1.61 6.69
C GLU A 262 -3.90 -1.48 5.73
N ARG A 263 -4.11 -2.43 4.80
CA ARG A 263 -5.31 -2.50 3.95
C ARG A 263 -6.60 -2.75 4.72
N GLN A 264 -6.51 -3.32 5.92
CA GLN A 264 -7.63 -3.42 6.87
C GLN A 264 -7.76 -2.18 7.76
N TRP A 265 -7.08 -1.07 7.42
CA TRP A 265 -7.12 0.20 8.14
C TRP A 265 -6.54 0.12 9.57
N CYS A 266 -5.76 -0.91 9.86
CA CYS A 266 -5.18 -1.14 11.17
C CYS A 266 -3.76 -0.55 11.24
N PRO A 267 -3.43 0.19 12.30
CA PRO A 267 -2.06 0.65 12.53
C PRO A 267 -1.14 -0.53 12.90
N ILE A 268 0.14 -0.39 12.55
CA ILE A 268 1.19 -1.34 12.93
C ILE A 268 2.13 -0.65 13.91
N PHE A 269 2.41 -1.33 15.00
CA PHE A 269 3.21 -0.83 16.10
C PHE A 269 4.63 -1.38 16.04
N GLU A 270 5.56 -0.66 16.65
CA GLU A 270 6.96 -1.10 16.85
C GLU A 270 7.25 -1.38 18.33
N ASP A 271 6.42 -0.85 19.23
CA ASP A 271 6.55 -1.00 20.68
C ASP A 271 5.33 -1.73 21.29
N VAL A 272 5.63 -2.75 22.10
CA VAL A 272 4.61 -3.60 22.72
C VAL A 272 3.79 -2.82 23.75
N LYS A 273 4.39 -1.91 24.52
CA LYS A 273 3.68 -1.13 25.55
C LYS A 273 2.69 -0.16 24.89
N ILE A 274 3.13 0.58 23.88
CA ILE A 274 2.25 1.49 23.11
C ILE A 274 1.09 0.70 22.50
N SER A 275 1.37 -0.47 21.91
CA SER A 275 0.33 -1.31 21.32
C SER A 275 -0.73 -1.78 22.35
N LEU A 276 -0.30 -2.09 23.58
CA LEU A 276 -1.19 -2.50 24.67
C LEU A 276 -2.00 -1.34 25.24
N HIS A 277 -1.40 -0.15 25.35
CA HIS A 277 -2.14 1.06 25.71
C HIS A 277 -3.26 1.36 24.70
N CYS A 278 -2.94 1.26 23.42
CA CYS A 278 -3.92 1.40 22.34
C CYS A 278 -5.00 0.31 22.40
N ALA A 279 -4.62 -0.95 22.59
CA ALA A 279 -5.55 -2.07 22.72
C ALA A 279 -6.50 -1.88 23.90
N ALA A 280 -5.98 -1.48 25.07
CA ALA A 280 -6.78 -1.21 26.25
C ALA A 280 -7.75 -0.03 26.03
N LYS A 281 -7.28 1.07 25.41
CA LYS A 281 -8.15 2.18 25.03
C LYS A 281 -9.28 1.72 24.10
N ALA A 282 -8.95 0.94 23.07
CA ALA A 282 -9.91 0.43 22.11
C ALA A 282 -10.97 -0.46 22.77
N LEU A 283 -10.55 -1.40 23.62
CA LEU A 283 -11.46 -2.31 24.34
C LEU A 283 -12.34 -1.59 25.36
N HIS A 284 -11.79 -0.65 26.14
CA HIS A 284 -12.57 0.08 27.15
C HIS A 284 -13.58 1.05 26.54
N ARG A 285 -13.27 1.64 25.38
CA ARG A 285 -14.12 2.62 24.70
C ARG A 285 -14.95 2.04 23.56
N GLY A 286 -14.79 0.76 23.24
CA GLY A 286 -15.45 0.12 22.09
C GLY A 286 -15.05 0.75 20.75
N LEU A 287 -13.79 1.20 20.63
CA LEU A 287 -13.29 1.84 19.41
C LEU A 287 -12.78 0.81 18.41
N HIS A 288 -12.96 1.10 17.12
CA HIS A 288 -12.25 0.36 16.07
C HIS A 288 -10.79 0.81 16.02
N LEU A 289 -9.85 -0.11 15.73
CA LEU A 289 -8.42 0.20 15.71
C LEU A 289 -8.05 1.30 14.70
N SER A 290 -8.83 1.46 13.63
CA SER A 290 -8.67 2.53 12.63
C SER A 290 -8.99 3.95 13.13
N GLN A 291 -9.55 4.07 14.35
CA GLN A 291 -9.85 5.33 15.01
C GLN A 291 -8.71 5.81 15.91
N LEU A 292 -7.65 5.01 16.10
CA LEU A 292 -6.47 5.42 16.85
C LEU A 292 -5.74 6.55 16.12
N THR A 293 -5.16 7.47 16.90
CA THR A 293 -4.51 8.67 16.38
C THR A 293 -3.04 8.75 16.80
N LEU A 294 -2.32 9.74 16.27
CA LEU A 294 -0.94 10.03 16.69
C LEU A 294 -0.83 10.33 18.20
N GLU A 295 -1.87 10.87 18.83
CA GLU A 295 -1.90 11.13 20.28
C GLU A 295 -1.88 9.84 21.10
N ASP A 296 -2.33 8.72 20.52
CA ASP A 296 -2.27 7.39 21.13
C ASP A 296 -0.90 6.71 20.94
N GLY A 297 -0.01 7.31 20.15
CA GLY A 297 1.22 6.67 19.68
C GLY A 297 1.00 5.68 18.52
N ALA A 298 -0.17 5.71 17.88
CA ALA A 298 -0.48 4.90 16.71
C ALA A 298 -0.34 5.73 15.43
N GLN A 299 0.35 5.20 14.42
CA GLN A 299 0.38 5.81 13.08
C GLN A 299 -0.93 5.44 12.34
N PRO A 300 -1.84 6.39 12.08
CA PRO A 300 -3.07 6.08 11.37
C PRO A 300 -2.78 5.64 9.95
N VAL A 301 -3.72 4.90 9.36
CA VAL A 301 -3.69 4.49 7.95
C VAL A 301 -5.02 4.85 7.31
N LYS A 302 -4.98 5.59 6.21
CA LYS A 302 -6.16 6.06 5.48
C LYS A 302 -5.99 5.81 3.98
N HIS A 303 -7.08 5.41 3.34
CA HIS A 303 -7.17 5.13 1.91
C HIS A 303 -6.10 4.14 1.40
N PRO A 304 -5.95 2.96 2.02
CA PRO A 304 -4.89 2.03 1.67
C PRO A 304 -5.02 1.44 0.25
N ALA A 305 -6.22 1.48 -0.34
CA ALA A 305 -6.46 1.03 -1.71
C ALA A 305 -6.15 2.09 -2.78
N PHE A 306 -5.83 3.34 -2.40
CA PHE A 306 -5.55 4.40 -3.37
C PHE A 306 -4.23 4.15 -4.10
N LYS A 307 -4.24 4.27 -5.43
CA LYS A 307 -3.05 4.04 -6.26
C LYS A 307 -2.26 5.34 -6.41
N VAL A 308 -1.04 5.32 -5.88
CA VAL A 308 -0.10 6.45 -5.95
C VAL A 308 0.88 6.24 -7.10
N GLY A 309 1.39 7.33 -7.69
CA GLY A 309 2.40 7.28 -8.76
C GLY A 309 1.87 7.48 -10.18
N ASP A 310 0.65 7.04 -10.49
CA ASP A 310 0.11 7.11 -11.86
C ASP A 310 0.13 8.52 -12.45
N LYS A 311 -0.22 9.52 -11.62
CA LYS A 311 -0.21 10.92 -12.02
C LYS A 311 1.20 11.44 -12.29
N LEU A 312 2.18 11.06 -11.47
CA LEU A 312 3.57 11.47 -11.67
C LEU A 312 4.13 10.86 -12.96
N ARG A 313 3.87 9.56 -13.22
CA ARG A 313 4.25 8.89 -14.46
C ARG A 313 3.64 9.57 -15.68
N HIS A 314 2.34 9.88 -15.63
CA HIS A 314 1.69 10.58 -16.72
C HIS A 314 2.27 11.98 -16.96
N ILE A 315 2.56 12.73 -15.90
CA ILE A 315 3.23 14.04 -16.00
C ILE A 315 4.62 13.88 -16.63
N ARG A 316 5.37 12.81 -16.29
CA ARG A 316 6.67 12.51 -16.88
C ARG A 316 6.59 12.17 -18.36
N GLU A 317 5.66 11.29 -18.75
CA GLU A 317 5.41 10.94 -20.15
C GLU A 317 5.14 12.18 -20.99
N VAL A 318 4.26 13.07 -20.51
CA VAL A 318 3.96 14.32 -21.20
C VAL A 318 5.17 15.25 -21.22
N PHE A 319 5.95 15.37 -20.14
CA PHE A 319 7.17 16.17 -20.14
C PHE A 319 8.15 15.72 -21.23
N ASP A 320 8.36 14.40 -21.36
CA ASP A 320 9.26 13.80 -22.34
C ASP A 320 8.82 14.02 -23.79
N GLU A 321 7.52 14.03 -24.07
CA GLU A 321 6.99 14.36 -25.40
C GLU A 321 7.36 15.78 -25.86
N PHE A 322 7.55 16.70 -24.90
CA PHE A 322 7.90 18.10 -25.13
C PHE A 322 9.41 18.40 -24.97
N ASP A 323 10.19 17.50 -24.36
CA ASP A 323 11.66 17.51 -24.30
C ASP A 323 12.29 16.73 -25.47
N ARG A 324 11.94 17.10 -26.70
CA ARG A 324 12.36 16.37 -27.91
C ARG A 324 13.87 16.30 -28.13
N ASP A 325 14.61 17.23 -27.53
CA ASP A 325 16.06 17.32 -27.65
C ASP A 325 16.79 16.56 -26.52
N ASN A 326 16.06 15.90 -25.61
CA ASN A 326 16.59 15.27 -24.39
C ASN A 326 17.47 16.21 -23.56
N ARG A 327 17.07 17.48 -23.45
CA ARG A 327 17.80 18.50 -22.67
C ARG A 327 17.46 18.45 -21.17
N SER A 328 16.54 17.56 -20.78
CA SER A 328 15.94 17.50 -19.43
C SER A 328 15.25 18.80 -19.01
N ARG A 329 14.94 19.67 -19.99
CA ARG A 329 14.29 20.97 -19.76
C ARG A 329 13.38 21.31 -20.94
N ILE A 330 12.22 21.87 -20.65
CA ILE A 330 11.26 22.34 -21.65
C ILE A 330 11.09 23.85 -21.55
N SER A 331 10.90 24.52 -22.69
CA SER A 331 10.59 25.95 -22.68
C SER A 331 9.27 26.23 -21.98
N LEU A 332 9.12 27.41 -21.39
CA LEU A 332 7.86 27.83 -20.76
C LEU A 332 6.65 27.67 -21.70
N SER A 333 6.80 27.99 -22.99
CA SER A 333 5.74 27.80 -23.99
C SER A 333 5.34 26.33 -24.12
N ASN A 334 6.31 25.40 -24.17
CA ASN A 334 6.05 23.97 -24.20
C ASN A 334 5.44 23.48 -22.88
N ALA A 335 5.88 24.01 -21.74
CA ALA A 335 5.32 23.68 -20.43
C ALA A 335 3.82 23.96 -20.36
N PHE A 336 3.35 25.10 -20.90
CA PHE A 336 1.91 25.37 -20.95
C PHE A 336 1.15 24.43 -21.88
N LEU A 337 1.71 24.05 -23.03
CA LEU A 337 1.11 23.04 -23.89
C LEU A 337 1.02 21.68 -23.20
N ALA A 338 2.07 21.27 -22.49
CA ALA A 338 2.13 20.05 -21.69
C ALA A 338 1.11 20.07 -20.54
N ILE A 339 0.98 21.19 -19.81
CA ILE A 339 -0.04 21.37 -18.77
C ILE A 339 -1.45 21.19 -19.32
N ARG A 340 -1.75 21.70 -20.52
CA ARG A 340 -3.04 21.48 -21.16
C ARG A 340 -3.26 19.99 -21.47
N ALA A 341 -2.23 19.28 -21.93
CA ALA A 341 -2.32 17.84 -22.17
C ALA A 341 -2.60 17.05 -20.88
N VAL A 342 -1.97 17.43 -19.76
CA VAL A 342 -2.16 16.78 -18.45
C VAL A 342 -3.51 17.13 -17.81
N THR A 343 -3.92 18.40 -17.85
CA THR A 343 -5.06 18.90 -17.05
C THR A 343 -6.36 19.04 -17.84
N GLY A 344 -6.29 19.07 -19.17
CA GLY A 344 -7.43 19.35 -20.04
C GLY A 344 -8.02 20.76 -19.94
N LYS A 345 -7.46 21.65 -19.11
CA LYS A 345 -7.94 23.02 -18.94
C LYS A 345 -7.40 23.93 -20.04
N ASP A 346 -8.24 24.84 -20.55
CA ASP A 346 -7.83 25.84 -21.54
C ASP A 346 -6.92 26.91 -20.91
N LEU A 347 -5.85 27.24 -21.64
CA LEU A 347 -4.71 28.08 -21.23
C LEU A 347 -5.00 29.58 -21.14
N ALA A 348 -6.15 29.99 -20.58
CA ALA A 348 -6.31 31.36 -20.13
C ALA A 348 -5.54 31.53 -18.81
N PHE A 349 -4.20 31.58 -18.89
CA PHE A 349 -3.34 31.80 -17.73
C PHE A 349 -2.80 33.24 -17.74
N PRO A 350 -3.36 34.15 -16.92
CA PRO A 350 -2.82 35.50 -16.75
C PRO A 350 -1.35 35.49 -16.33
N ALA A 351 -0.94 34.41 -15.67
CA ALA A 351 0.39 34.27 -15.13
C ALA A 351 1.47 33.94 -16.18
N TYR A 352 1.14 33.57 -17.44
CA TYR A 352 2.17 33.38 -18.48
C TYR A 352 2.96 34.68 -18.75
N ASN A 353 2.25 35.77 -19.04
CA ASN A 353 2.88 37.05 -19.36
C ASN A 353 3.63 37.62 -18.16
N GLN A 354 3.06 37.39 -16.99
CA GLN A 354 3.60 37.74 -15.69
C GLN A 354 4.93 37.01 -15.40
N ILE A 355 4.99 35.70 -15.62
CA ILE A 355 6.19 34.89 -15.51
C ILE A 355 7.26 35.35 -16.50
N VAL A 356 6.88 35.52 -17.78
CA VAL A 356 7.80 35.96 -18.83
C VAL A 356 8.39 37.34 -18.51
N ALA A 357 7.58 38.27 -18.01
CA ALA A 357 8.03 39.60 -17.61
C ALA A 357 9.03 39.51 -16.45
N SER A 358 8.74 38.71 -15.42
CA SER A 358 9.65 38.50 -14.29
C SER A 358 11.00 37.91 -14.71
N CYS A 359 11.01 36.86 -15.55
CA CYS A 359 12.26 36.27 -16.05
C CYS A 359 13.08 37.27 -16.87
N ALA A 360 12.41 38.14 -17.65
CA ALA A 360 13.09 39.16 -18.43
C ALA A 360 13.75 40.24 -17.55
N GLU A 361 13.17 40.53 -16.39
CA GLU A 361 13.71 41.48 -15.39
C GLU A 361 14.89 40.88 -14.61
N THR A 362 14.83 39.59 -14.26
CA THR A 362 15.86 38.93 -13.44
C THR A 362 17.01 38.30 -14.25
N GLY A 363 16.86 38.17 -15.58
CA GLY A 363 17.83 37.51 -16.45
C GLY A 363 17.82 35.97 -16.35
N ASP A 364 16.75 35.40 -15.78
CA ASP A 364 16.61 33.97 -15.55
C ASP A 364 16.28 33.19 -16.83
N LYS A 365 16.68 31.91 -16.85
CA LYS A 365 16.27 30.97 -17.90
C LYS A 365 14.77 30.66 -17.77
N THR A 366 14.03 30.76 -18.86
CA THR A 366 12.60 30.43 -18.95
C THR A 366 12.33 28.93 -19.14
N ASP A 367 13.37 28.16 -19.42
CA ASP A 367 13.26 26.70 -19.51
C ASP A 367 13.06 26.12 -18.11
N LEU A 368 12.20 25.12 -17.99
CA LEU A 368 11.84 24.42 -16.76
C LEU A 368 12.37 22.99 -16.82
N ASP A 369 13.02 22.53 -15.75
CA ASP A 369 13.27 21.11 -15.55
C ASP A 369 11.98 20.37 -15.11
N PHE A 370 12.09 19.04 -14.95
CA PHE A 370 10.94 18.22 -14.56
C PHE A 370 10.39 18.58 -13.17
N ASN A 371 11.25 18.95 -12.22
CA ASN A 371 10.87 19.29 -10.86
C ASN A 371 10.08 20.60 -10.83
N GLU A 372 10.59 21.62 -11.53
CA GLU A 372 9.93 22.92 -11.73
C GLU A 372 8.59 22.73 -12.48
N PHE A 373 8.55 21.86 -13.49
CA PHE A 373 7.33 21.54 -14.22
C PHE A 373 6.26 20.88 -13.32
N CYS A 374 6.63 19.93 -12.46
CA CYS A 374 5.73 19.30 -11.50
C CYS A 374 5.08 20.30 -10.54
N CYS A 375 5.84 21.27 -10.03
CA CYS A 375 5.31 22.37 -9.21
C CYS A 375 4.29 23.21 -10.00
N LEU A 376 4.63 23.60 -11.23
CA LEU A 376 3.75 24.40 -12.08
C LEU A 376 2.43 23.67 -12.42
N VAL A 377 2.50 22.37 -12.77
CA VAL A 377 1.32 21.52 -13.02
C VAL A 377 0.45 21.44 -11.78
N THR A 378 1.06 21.25 -10.60
CA THR A 378 0.35 21.14 -9.32
C THR A 378 -0.44 22.41 -9.00
N GLU A 379 0.18 23.58 -9.14
CA GLU A 379 -0.50 24.86 -8.91
C GLU A 379 -1.63 25.07 -9.92
N TYR A 380 -1.34 24.88 -11.21
CA TYR A 380 -2.27 25.16 -12.28
C TYR A 380 -3.51 24.26 -12.26
N LYS A 381 -3.35 22.99 -11.86
CA LYS A 381 -4.48 22.07 -11.70
C LYS A 381 -5.56 22.64 -10.78
N HIS A 382 -5.20 23.45 -9.80
CA HIS A 382 -6.13 24.03 -8.82
C HIS A 382 -6.48 25.50 -9.09
N TYR A 383 -5.83 26.14 -10.07
CA TYR A 383 -6.15 27.51 -10.44
C TYR A 383 -7.59 27.64 -10.96
N GLN A 384 -8.29 28.66 -10.45
CA GLN A 384 -9.58 29.12 -10.95
C GLN A 384 -9.44 30.55 -11.48
N PRO A 385 -9.71 30.80 -12.77
CA PRO A 385 -9.60 32.14 -13.33
C PRO A 385 -10.67 33.07 -12.72
N PRO A 386 -10.35 34.35 -12.47
CA PRO A 386 -11.34 35.30 -11.95
C PRO A 386 -12.50 35.49 -12.95
N PRO A 387 -13.74 35.76 -12.49
CA PRO A 387 -14.94 35.82 -13.33
C PRO A 387 -14.84 36.77 -14.53
N SER A 388 -14.00 37.82 -14.43
CA SER A 388 -13.77 38.86 -15.44
C SER A 388 -12.85 38.46 -16.59
N SER A 389 -12.19 37.30 -16.54
CA SER A 389 -11.15 36.89 -17.49
C SER A 389 -11.63 36.03 -18.67
N LYS A 390 -12.95 35.78 -18.78
CA LYS A 390 -13.55 34.91 -19.82
C LYS A 390 -13.45 35.42 -21.27
N GLY A 391 -12.69 36.48 -21.56
CA GLY A 391 -12.83 37.24 -22.81
C GLY A 391 -11.57 37.56 -23.64
N ALA A 392 -10.34 37.23 -23.24
CA ALA A 392 -9.17 37.88 -23.87
C ALA A 392 -8.13 36.99 -24.59
N PHE A 393 -8.20 35.66 -24.55
CA PHE A 393 -7.17 34.82 -25.19
C PHE A 393 -7.76 33.67 -26.01
N SER A 394 -8.06 33.94 -27.30
CA SER A 394 -8.35 32.90 -28.30
C SER A 394 -7.56 33.05 -29.61
N ARG A 395 -6.54 33.93 -29.69
CA ARG A 395 -5.93 34.26 -31.00
C ARG A 395 -4.46 33.90 -31.20
N LEU A 396 -3.71 33.37 -30.23
CA LEU A 396 -2.28 33.12 -30.43
C LEU A 396 -1.84 31.68 -30.74
N VAL A 397 -2.77 30.73 -30.87
CA VAL A 397 -2.38 29.32 -31.12
C VAL A 397 -3.32 28.67 -32.13
N SER A 398 -3.51 29.25 -33.33
CA SER A 398 -4.40 28.68 -34.35
C SER A 398 -3.73 27.60 -35.22
N SER A 399 -2.42 27.66 -35.43
CA SER A 399 -1.68 26.69 -36.25
C SER A 399 -1.35 25.39 -35.49
N ILE A 400 -1.04 25.47 -34.20
CA ILE A 400 -0.80 24.30 -33.34
C ILE A 400 -2.14 23.65 -32.94
N TYR A 401 -3.24 24.41 -32.88
CA TYR A 401 -4.59 23.89 -32.59
C TYR A 401 -5.04 22.77 -33.54
N ARG A 402 -4.62 22.82 -34.81
CA ARG A 402 -4.99 21.84 -35.84
C ARG A 402 -4.12 20.57 -35.78
N TRP A 403 -2.87 20.70 -35.34
CA TRP A 403 -1.99 19.56 -35.09
C TRP A 403 -2.38 18.86 -33.77
N LEU A 404 -2.62 19.62 -32.70
CA LEU A 404 -3.11 19.13 -31.40
C LEU A 404 -4.53 18.56 -31.44
N SER A 405 -5.42 19.01 -32.32
CA SER A 405 -6.74 18.39 -32.49
C SER A 405 -6.69 17.00 -33.13
N THR A 406 -5.55 16.62 -33.72
CA THR A 406 -5.26 15.25 -34.16
C THR A 406 -4.84 14.38 -32.98
N PHE A 407 -4.20 14.98 -31.96
CA PHE A 407 -4.02 14.42 -30.62
C PHE A 407 -5.28 14.62 -29.77
N LYS A 408 -6.43 14.17 -30.29
CA LYS A 408 -7.50 13.71 -29.40
C LYS A 408 -6.95 12.50 -28.63
N THR A 409 -6.14 12.76 -27.60
CA THR A 409 -6.12 11.85 -26.47
C THR A 409 -7.55 11.83 -25.99
N SER A 410 -8.17 10.67 -26.11
CA SER A 410 -9.46 10.41 -25.54
C SER A 410 -9.36 10.69 -24.04
N SER A 411 -9.67 11.91 -23.62
CA SER A 411 -10.05 12.28 -22.25
C SER A 411 -11.44 11.73 -21.93
N ILE A 412 -11.72 10.53 -22.43
CA ILE A 412 -12.60 9.61 -21.75
C ILE A 412 -11.79 9.30 -20.48
N PRO A 413 -12.31 9.48 -19.26
CA PRO A 413 -11.74 8.76 -18.14
C PRO A 413 -11.82 7.31 -18.60
N ARG A 414 -10.70 6.70 -19.04
CA ARG A 414 -10.65 5.26 -19.21
C ARG A 414 -11.04 4.80 -17.82
N LYS A 415 -12.32 4.44 -17.64
CA LYS A 415 -12.67 3.26 -16.88
C LYS A 415 -11.67 2.28 -17.43
N VAL A 416 -10.58 2.08 -16.70
CA VAL A 416 -9.73 0.93 -16.91
C VAL A 416 -10.74 -0.18 -16.84
N VAL A 417 -11.15 -0.70 -18.01
CA VAL A 417 -11.96 -1.90 -18.06
C VAL A 417 -11.02 -2.89 -17.44
N GLU A 418 -11.23 -3.14 -16.15
CA GLU A 418 -10.43 -4.08 -15.39
C GLU A 418 -10.63 -5.40 -16.09
N VAL A 419 -9.59 -5.82 -16.83
CA VAL A 419 -9.60 -7.12 -17.49
C VAL A 419 -9.58 -8.13 -16.36
N GLN A 420 -10.76 -8.66 -16.07
CA GLN A 420 -10.94 -9.75 -15.14
C GLN A 420 -10.19 -10.96 -15.70
N THR A 421 -9.39 -11.62 -14.87
CA THR A 421 -8.65 -12.83 -15.23
C THR A 421 -9.27 -14.03 -14.55
N ASP A 422 -9.20 -15.20 -15.18
CA ASP A 422 -9.73 -16.42 -14.55
C ASP A 422 -8.85 -16.83 -13.36
N VAL A 423 -7.52 -16.70 -13.51
CA VAL A 423 -6.56 -17.21 -12.52
C VAL A 423 -5.44 -16.23 -12.22
N PHE A 424 -5.16 -16.00 -10.93
CA PHE A 424 -3.88 -15.46 -10.48
C PHE A 424 -2.89 -16.61 -10.17
N LEU A 425 -1.69 -16.58 -10.75
CA LEU A 425 -0.66 -17.62 -10.58
C LEU A 425 0.32 -17.30 -9.45
N GLY A 426 -0.17 -17.33 -8.21
CA GLY A 426 0.62 -17.12 -7.00
C GLY A 426 1.48 -18.32 -6.61
N GLY A 427 2.42 -18.11 -5.68
CA GLY A 427 3.28 -19.17 -5.14
C GLY A 427 4.77 -18.96 -5.37
N THR A 428 5.57 -19.96 -5.02
CA THR A 428 7.03 -19.91 -5.03
C THR A 428 7.57 -19.60 -6.43
N CYS A 429 8.66 -18.82 -6.48
CA CYS A 429 9.28 -18.29 -7.69
C CYS A 429 10.76 -18.75 -7.81
N LEU A 430 11.42 -18.29 -8.89
CA LEU A 430 12.85 -18.45 -9.21
C LEU A 430 13.24 -19.86 -9.63
N ASP A 431 13.49 -20.77 -8.68
CA ASP A 431 14.04 -22.10 -8.97
C ASP A 431 12.97 -23.14 -9.36
N THR A 432 11.75 -22.66 -9.63
CA THR A 432 10.63 -23.50 -10.05
C THR A 432 10.09 -23.06 -11.40
N THR A 433 9.68 -24.04 -12.19
CA THR A 433 9.19 -23.90 -13.57
C THR A 433 7.72 -24.27 -13.71
N TRP A 434 7.03 -24.53 -12.59
CA TRP A 434 5.66 -25.03 -12.58
C TRP A 434 4.67 -24.12 -13.34
N ARG A 435 4.93 -22.81 -13.37
CA ARG A 435 4.12 -21.87 -14.14
C ARG A 435 4.28 -22.13 -15.63
N GLU A 436 5.51 -22.16 -16.12
CA GLU A 436 5.83 -22.28 -17.54
C GLU A 436 5.62 -23.70 -18.09
N GLU A 437 5.89 -24.73 -17.30
CA GLU A 437 5.86 -26.13 -17.73
C GLU A 437 4.49 -26.79 -17.52
N ILE A 438 3.70 -26.32 -16.55
CA ILE A 438 2.46 -27.01 -16.14
C ILE A 438 1.25 -26.08 -16.23
N ALA A 439 1.22 -25.00 -15.44
CA ALA A 439 0.03 -24.17 -15.29
C ALA A 439 -0.34 -23.41 -16.57
N ILE A 440 0.60 -22.65 -17.15
CA ILE A 440 0.36 -21.84 -18.34
C ILE A 440 -0.05 -22.72 -19.53
N PRO A 441 0.66 -23.81 -19.88
CA PRO A 441 0.23 -24.70 -20.95
C PRO A 441 -1.15 -25.31 -20.73
N CYS A 442 -1.49 -25.67 -19.48
CA CYS A 442 -2.79 -26.25 -19.15
C CYS A 442 -3.93 -25.23 -19.30
N LEU A 443 -3.76 -24.03 -18.73
CA LEU A 443 -4.74 -22.94 -18.82
C LEU A 443 -4.95 -22.49 -20.27
N ALA A 444 -3.87 -22.34 -21.04
CA ALA A 444 -3.94 -21.98 -22.45
C ALA A 444 -4.68 -23.02 -23.30
N ARG A 445 -4.53 -24.33 -22.99
CA ARG A 445 -5.27 -25.40 -23.67
C ARG A 445 -6.79 -25.34 -23.43
N HIS A 446 -7.21 -24.67 -22.36
CA HIS A 446 -8.62 -24.50 -21.98
C HIS A 446 -9.14 -23.08 -22.20
N ASP A 447 -8.42 -22.25 -22.95
CA ASP A 447 -8.78 -20.85 -23.25
C ASP A 447 -9.02 -19.99 -21.99
N LEU A 448 -8.33 -20.32 -20.89
CA LEU A 448 -8.43 -19.58 -19.62
C LEU A 448 -7.39 -18.47 -19.53
N THR A 449 -7.82 -17.27 -19.16
CA THR A 449 -6.99 -16.09 -18.93
C THR A 449 -6.31 -16.14 -17.57
N PHE A 450 -5.11 -15.59 -17.47
CA PHE A 450 -4.36 -15.61 -16.21
C PHE A 450 -3.46 -14.39 -16.05
N PHE A 451 -3.13 -14.09 -14.79
CA PHE A 451 -2.06 -13.16 -14.42
C PHE A 451 -0.87 -13.93 -13.85
N ASN A 452 0.31 -13.74 -14.45
CA ASN A 452 1.56 -14.30 -13.95
C ASN A 452 2.37 -13.20 -13.21
N PRO A 453 2.51 -13.27 -11.88
CA PRO A 453 3.25 -12.27 -11.10
C PRO A 453 4.78 -12.39 -11.22
N LYS A 454 5.31 -13.42 -11.91
CA LYS A 454 6.76 -13.64 -12.00
C LYS A 454 7.43 -12.51 -12.78
N VAL A 455 8.24 -11.72 -12.07
CA VAL A 455 9.12 -10.69 -12.61
C VAL A 455 10.58 -11.03 -12.32
N SER A 456 11.52 -10.53 -13.12
CA SER A 456 12.96 -10.80 -12.93
C SER A 456 13.51 -10.19 -11.65
N ASN A 457 13.09 -8.96 -11.32
CA ASN A 457 13.54 -8.19 -10.17
C ASN A 457 12.33 -7.70 -9.37
N TRP A 458 11.86 -8.52 -8.44
CA TRP A 458 10.76 -8.15 -7.56
C TRP A 458 11.20 -7.10 -6.52
N ASN A 459 10.35 -6.11 -6.29
CA ASN A 459 10.49 -5.10 -5.23
C ASN A 459 9.11 -4.72 -4.66
N MET A 460 9.07 -3.98 -3.53
CA MET A 460 7.82 -3.71 -2.80
C MET A 460 6.75 -2.92 -3.60
N SER A 461 7.07 -2.27 -4.72
CA SER A 461 6.06 -1.60 -5.57
C SER A 461 5.16 -2.62 -6.30
N ASN A 462 5.65 -3.84 -6.50
CA ASN A 462 4.89 -4.94 -7.09
C ASN A 462 3.76 -5.42 -6.18
N ILE A 463 3.84 -5.21 -4.86
CA ILE A 463 2.78 -5.59 -3.91
C ILE A 463 1.43 -5.01 -4.35
N ALA A 464 1.39 -3.72 -4.71
CA ALA A 464 0.16 -3.07 -5.12
C ALA A 464 -0.37 -3.57 -6.48
N ILE A 465 0.52 -3.91 -7.40
CA ILE A 465 0.18 -4.45 -8.73
C ILE A 465 -0.41 -5.86 -8.57
N GLU A 466 0.26 -6.71 -7.81
CA GLU A 466 -0.20 -8.07 -7.53
C GLU A 466 -1.49 -8.08 -6.72
N ALA A 467 -1.64 -7.21 -5.71
CA ALA A 467 -2.89 -7.06 -4.96
C ALA A 467 -4.07 -6.79 -5.89
N ARG A 468 -3.91 -5.87 -6.85
CA ARG A 468 -4.94 -5.58 -7.86
C ARG A 468 -5.24 -6.77 -8.76
N ALA A 469 -4.20 -7.46 -9.25
CA ALA A 469 -4.39 -8.64 -10.08
C ALA A 469 -5.13 -9.76 -9.34
N LYS A 470 -4.86 -9.91 -8.03
CA LYS A 470 -5.60 -10.83 -7.16
C LYS A 470 -7.04 -10.36 -6.97
N ASP A 471 -7.30 -9.07 -6.79
CA ASP A 471 -8.66 -8.52 -6.67
C ASP A 471 -9.53 -8.78 -7.91
N THR A 472 -8.93 -8.73 -9.10
CA THR A 472 -9.62 -8.96 -10.38
C THR A 472 -9.61 -10.41 -10.85
N SER A 473 -9.02 -11.35 -10.08
CA SER A 473 -8.98 -12.77 -10.46
C SER A 473 -10.13 -13.56 -9.85
N LEU A 474 -10.75 -14.44 -10.66
CA LEU A 474 -11.81 -15.35 -10.19
C LEU A 474 -11.29 -16.35 -9.15
N TYR A 475 -10.21 -17.04 -9.50
CA TYR A 475 -9.51 -17.98 -8.62
C TYR A 475 -8.07 -17.55 -8.36
N LEU A 476 -7.58 -17.87 -7.17
CA LEU A 476 -6.19 -17.69 -6.77
C LEU A 476 -5.53 -19.06 -6.67
N LEU A 477 -4.67 -19.39 -7.63
CA LEU A 477 -3.84 -20.60 -7.58
C LEU A 477 -2.56 -20.28 -6.83
N PHE A 478 -2.22 -21.09 -5.83
CA PHE A 478 -0.93 -20.99 -5.14
C PHE A 478 -0.21 -22.33 -5.09
N VAL A 479 1.05 -22.33 -5.50
CA VAL A 479 1.97 -23.48 -5.34
C VAL A 479 3.10 -23.10 -4.39
N ILE A 480 3.19 -23.80 -3.26
CA ILE A 480 4.28 -23.66 -2.30
C ILE A 480 5.20 -24.89 -2.42
N SER A 481 6.27 -24.75 -3.18
CA SER A 481 7.20 -25.85 -3.47
C SER A 481 8.05 -26.28 -2.26
N ALA A 482 8.54 -27.53 -2.32
CA ALA A 482 9.50 -28.08 -1.35
C ALA A 482 10.88 -27.41 -1.43
N THR A 483 11.22 -26.80 -2.57
CA THR A 483 12.53 -26.22 -2.90
C THR A 483 12.62 -24.71 -2.67
N SER A 484 11.68 -24.13 -1.92
CA SER A 484 11.67 -22.69 -1.61
C SER A 484 11.23 -22.48 -0.17
N ARG A 485 11.65 -21.37 0.46
CA ARG A 485 11.16 -21.00 1.79
C ARG A 485 9.67 -20.61 1.76
N GLY A 486 9.18 -20.07 0.65
CA GLY A 486 7.75 -19.82 0.38
C GLY A 486 7.01 -18.90 1.35
N ILE A 487 7.75 -18.11 2.16
CA ILE A 487 7.21 -17.37 3.32
C ILE A 487 6.15 -16.35 2.90
N ALA A 488 6.46 -15.47 1.95
CA ALA A 488 5.53 -14.45 1.46
C ALA A 488 4.26 -15.08 0.84
N SER A 489 4.41 -16.12 0.02
CA SER A 489 3.28 -16.83 -0.56
C SER A 489 2.38 -17.47 0.49
N MET A 490 2.94 -18.05 1.57
CA MET A 490 2.13 -18.59 2.67
C MET A 490 1.31 -17.50 3.37
N ILE A 491 1.88 -16.32 3.57
CA ILE A 491 1.21 -15.14 4.16
C ILE A 491 0.06 -14.69 3.27
N GLU A 492 0.30 -14.57 1.96
CA GLU A 492 -0.74 -14.19 0.99
C GLU A 492 -1.90 -15.19 0.98
N VAL A 493 -1.60 -16.48 0.85
CA VAL A 493 -2.62 -17.54 0.86
C VAL A 493 -3.45 -17.45 2.13
N ALA A 494 -2.82 -17.35 3.29
CA ALA A 494 -3.51 -17.26 4.57
C ALA A 494 -4.48 -16.07 4.61
N HIS A 495 -4.03 -14.89 4.16
CA HIS A 495 -4.86 -13.69 4.10
C HIS A 495 -6.08 -13.88 3.18
N TYR A 496 -5.88 -14.39 1.96
CA TYR A 496 -6.97 -14.55 1.01
C TYR A 496 -7.94 -15.69 1.38
N ILE A 497 -7.47 -16.72 2.08
CA ILE A 497 -8.36 -17.70 2.75
C ILE A 497 -9.19 -17.00 3.82
N GLY A 498 -8.59 -16.12 4.63
CA GLY A 498 -9.30 -15.32 5.62
C GLY A 498 -10.39 -14.43 5.01
N GLN A 499 -10.13 -13.84 3.84
CA GLN A 499 -11.10 -13.05 3.07
C GLN A 499 -12.18 -13.90 2.37
N GLY A 500 -12.12 -15.23 2.47
CA GLY A 500 -13.06 -16.13 1.79
C GLY A 500 -12.91 -16.13 0.27
N ARG A 501 -11.74 -15.81 -0.27
CA ARG A 501 -11.47 -15.88 -1.72
C ARG A 501 -11.43 -17.33 -2.19
N LYS A 502 -11.73 -17.54 -3.47
CA LYS A 502 -11.64 -18.86 -4.11
C LYS A 502 -10.17 -19.21 -4.33
N VAL A 503 -9.59 -19.95 -3.39
CA VAL A 503 -8.19 -20.39 -3.41
C VAL A 503 -8.11 -21.86 -3.81
N VAL A 504 -7.14 -22.22 -4.66
CA VAL A 504 -6.71 -23.59 -4.91
C VAL A 504 -5.24 -23.70 -4.56
N LEU A 505 -4.87 -24.64 -3.70
CA LEU A 505 -3.60 -24.62 -2.98
C LEU A 505 -2.83 -25.94 -3.12
N CYS A 506 -1.59 -25.85 -3.58
CA CYS A 506 -0.60 -26.93 -3.52
C CYS A 506 0.43 -26.58 -2.44
N ILE A 507 0.66 -27.47 -1.47
CA ILE A 507 1.71 -27.34 -0.45
C ILE A 507 2.59 -28.58 -0.49
N GLN A 508 3.89 -28.38 -0.68
CA GLN A 508 4.89 -29.44 -0.57
C GLN A 508 5.79 -29.16 0.63
N GLN A 509 6.05 -30.20 1.42
CA GLN A 509 6.95 -30.12 2.58
C GLN A 509 8.41 -30.10 2.12
N MET A 510 9.24 -29.35 2.83
CA MET A 510 10.69 -29.31 2.58
C MET A 510 11.34 -30.57 3.15
N GLU A 511 12.20 -31.21 2.36
CA GLU A 511 12.94 -32.41 2.76
C GLU A 511 14.27 -32.08 3.45
N HIS A 512 14.82 -33.04 4.19
CA HIS A 512 16.12 -32.93 4.85
C HIS A 512 17.22 -32.59 3.82
N GLY A 513 18.05 -31.60 4.14
CA GLY A 513 19.19 -31.20 3.30
C GLY A 513 18.82 -30.48 2.00
N VAL A 514 17.58 -29.99 1.87
CA VAL A 514 17.17 -29.18 0.71
C VAL A 514 18.04 -27.93 0.54
N CYS A 515 18.34 -27.60 -0.71
CA CYS A 515 19.05 -26.38 -1.07
C CYS A 515 18.06 -25.33 -1.61
N VAL A 516 18.15 -24.10 -1.11
CA VAL A 516 17.38 -22.95 -1.59
C VAL A 516 18.35 -21.82 -1.91
N TYR A 517 18.31 -21.28 -3.13
CA TYR A 517 19.29 -20.30 -3.62
C TYR A 517 20.75 -20.76 -3.46
N GLY A 518 21.01 -22.06 -3.65
CA GLY A 518 22.34 -22.66 -3.46
C GLY A 518 22.75 -22.86 -2.00
N GLU A 519 21.90 -22.52 -1.03
CA GLU A 519 22.15 -22.66 0.40
C GLU A 519 21.48 -23.93 0.93
N THR A 520 22.26 -24.87 1.47
CA THR A 520 21.70 -26.02 2.21
C THR A 520 21.10 -25.52 3.52
N LEU A 521 19.79 -25.73 3.68
CA LEU A 521 19.10 -25.31 4.89
C LEU A 521 19.42 -26.22 6.06
N THR A 522 19.42 -25.64 7.26
CA THR A 522 19.55 -26.41 8.50
C THR A 522 18.25 -27.13 8.83
N GLU A 523 18.34 -28.22 9.59
CA GLU A 523 17.18 -28.95 10.09
C GLU A 523 16.21 -28.09 10.91
N ARG A 524 16.75 -27.08 11.61
CA ARG A 524 15.93 -26.13 12.34
C ARG A 524 15.15 -25.22 11.41
N ALA A 525 15.80 -24.63 10.41
CA ALA A 525 15.15 -23.78 9.43
C ALA A 525 14.04 -24.55 8.68
N ILE A 526 14.35 -25.78 8.26
CA ILE A 526 13.37 -26.70 7.64
C ILE A 526 12.15 -26.90 8.56
N ARG A 527 12.37 -27.20 9.85
CA ARG A 527 11.27 -27.32 10.83
C ARG A 527 10.46 -26.03 10.96
N ASP A 528 11.09 -24.85 10.98
CA ASP A 528 10.38 -23.57 11.07
C ASP A 528 9.48 -23.32 9.85
N TYR A 529 9.97 -23.57 8.64
CA TYR A 529 9.18 -23.36 7.42
C TYR A 529 8.10 -24.44 7.21
N ASN A 530 8.39 -25.70 7.55
CA ASN A 530 7.39 -26.78 7.48
C ASN A 530 6.31 -26.60 8.55
N ARG A 531 6.65 -26.09 9.75
CA ARG A 531 5.64 -25.73 10.74
C ARG A 531 4.64 -24.71 10.17
N ALA A 532 5.13 -23.67 9.48
CA ALA A 532 4.24 -22.70 8.85
C ALA A 532 3.38 -23.31 7.74
N ARG A 533 3.92 -24.22 6.92
CA ARG A 533 3.15 -25.00 5.94
C ARG A 533 2.02 -25.79 6.59
N SER A 534 2.30 -26.46 7.72
CA SER A 534 1.28 -27.20 8.46
C SER A 534 0.20 -26.30 9.04
N TYR A 535 0.56 -25.13 9.59
CA TYR A 535 -0.42 -24.14 10.04
C TYR A 535 -1.29 -23.63 8.89
N LEU A 536 -0.70 -23.35 7.72
CA LEU A 536 -1.45 -22.93 6.54
C LEU A 536 -2.40 -24.03 6.04
N ALA A 537 -1.94 -25.28 5.98
CA ALA A 537 -2.76 -26.41 5.58
C ALA A 537 -3.95 -26.63 6.54
N ASP A 538 -3.73 -26.47 7.84
CA ASP A 538 -4.79 -26.53 8.85
C ASP A 538 -5.82 -25.40 8.68
N ILE A 539 -5.37 -24.16 8.47
CA ILE A 539 -6.23 -23.00 8.16
C ILE A 539 -7.08 -23.29 6.92
N ALA A 540 -6.46 -23.77 5.83
CA ALA A 540 -7.14 -24.10 4.60
C ALA A 540 -8.21 -25.18 4.80
N LYS A 541 -7.84 -26.28 5.48
CA LYS A 541 -8.75 -27.40 5.78
C LYS A 541 -9.96 -26.94 6.60
N ARG A 542 -9.76 -26.15 7.66
CA ARG A 542 -10.85 -25.62 8.49
C ARG A 542 -11.77 -24.67 7.73
N ARG A 543 -11.29 -24.04 6.66
CA ARG A 543 -12.06 -23.15 5.79
C ARG A 543 -12.58 -23.82 4.52
N GLY A 544 -12.48 -25.15 4.43
CA GLY A 544 -12.97 -25.91 3.28
C GLY A 544 -12.19 -25.66 1.99
N VAL A 545 -10.97 -25.11 2.08
CA VAL A 545 -10.06 -24.92 0.95
C VAL A 545 -9.25 -26.22 0.77
N PRO A 546 -9.37 -26.91 -0.38
CA PRO A 546 -8.63 -28.14 -0.60
C PRO A 546 -7.14 -27.86 -0.76
N VAL A 547 -6.32 -28.74 -0.19
CA VAL A 547 -4.85 -28.69 -0.23
C VAL A 547 -4.34 -29.96 -0.89
N TYR A 548 -3.50 -29.79 -1.90
CA TYR A 548 -2.89 -30.87 -2.68
C TYR A 548 -1.37 -30.86 -2.52
N GLU A 549 -0.72 -31.97 -2.90
CA GLU A 549 0.75 -32.08 -2.94
C GLU A 549 1.29 -32.16 -4.38
N ASN A 550 0.45 -32.64 -5.32
CA ASN A 550 0.78 -32.73 -6.73
C ASN A 550 0.32 -31.48 -7.50
N ILE A 551 1.26 -30.84 -8.19
CA ILE A 551 0.99 -29.58 -8.92
C ILE A 551 0.02 -29.80 -10.09
N GLN A 552 0.18 -30.88 -10.85
CA GLN A 552 -0.69 -31.17 -11.99
C GLN A 552 -2.13 -31.41 -11.53
N GLU A 553 -2.32 -32.24 -10.50
CA GLU A 553 -3.63 -32.50 -9.88
C GLU A 553 -4.29 -31.20 -9.40
N THR A 554 -3.51 -30.32 -8.76
CA THR A 554 -3.99 -29.01 -8.29
C THR A 554 -4.55 -28.16 -9.43
N ILE A 555 -3.84 -28.13 -10.57
CA ILE A 555 -4.23 -27.35 -11.75
C ILE A 555 -5.43 -27.99 -12.44
N ASP A 556 -5.50 -29.31 -12.53
CA ASP A 556 -6.62 -30.01 -13.14
C ASP A 556 -7.92 -29.73 -12.37
N VAL A 557 -7.88 -29.80 -11.03
CA VAL A 557 -9.04 -29.44 -10.18
C VAL A 557 -9.43 -27.97 -10.35
N LEU A 558 -8.46 -27.06 -10.47
CA LEU A 558 -8.75 -25.65 -10.73
C LEU A 558 -9.50 -25.46 -12.06
N VAL A 559 -9.04 -26.12 -13.12
CA VAL A 559 -9.67 -26.08 -14.44
C VAL A 559 -11.09 -26.63 -14.39
N GLU A 560 -11.31 -27.74 -13.69
CA GLU A 560 -12.66 -28.30 -13.51
C GLU A 560 -13.59 -27.34 -12.78
N LYS A 561 -13.12 -26.70 -11.70
CA LYS A 561 -13.88 -25.68 -10.97
C LYS A 561 -14.26 -24.49 -11.86
N LEU A 562 -13.34 -24.01 -12.68
CA LEU A 562 -13.60 -22.89 -13.61
C LEU A 562 -14.61 -23.27 -14.69
N LYS A 563 -14.55 -24.49 -15.23
CA LYS A 563 -15.55 -24.97 -16.20
C LYS A 563 -16.95 -25.01 -15.60
N MET A 564 -17.10 -25.54 -14.38
CA MET A 564 -18.38 -25.58 -13.70
C MET A 564 -18.97 -24.19 -13.45
N GLU A 565 -18.13 -23.20 -13.14
CA GLU A 565 -18.58 -21.80 -12.95
C GLU A 565 -19.01 -21.15 -14.27
N HIS A 566 -18.30 -21.41 -15.36
CA HIS A 566 -18.70 -20.94 -16.68
C HIS A 566 -20.01 -21.59 -17.15
N GLU A 567 -20.18 -22.89 -16.97
CA GLU A 567 -21.42 -23.61 -17.31
C GLU A 567 -22.61 -23.11 -16.46
N GLY A 568 -22.44 -22.88 -15.16
CA GLY A 568 -23.49 -22.37 -14.28
C GLY A 568 -23.91 -20.91 -14.56
N SER A 569 -23.07 -20.14 -15.26
CA SER A 569 -23.36 -18.74 -15.61
C SER A 569 -24.16 -18.55 -16.91
N VAL A 570 -24.41 -19.62 -17.66
CA VAL A 570 -25.14 -19.58 -18.95
C VAL A 570 -26.64 -19.89 -18.79
N ASP A 571 -27.04 -20.44 -17.63
CA ASP A 571 -28.43 -20.83 -17.34
C ASP A 571 -29.22 -19.82 -16.47
N ASP A 572 -28.62 -18.69 -16.08
CA ASP A 572 -29.25 -17.52 -15.44
C ASP A 572 -29.30 -16.31 -16.41
#